data_AF-A0A182T6Q7-F1
#
_entry.id   AF-A0A182T6Q7-F1
#
_cell.length_a   1.000
_cell.length_b   1.000
_cell.length_c   1.000
_cell.angle_alpha   90.00
_cell.angle_beta   90.00
_cell.angle_gamma   90.00
#
_symmetry.space_group_name_H-M   'P 1'
#
loop_
_entity.id
_entity.type
_entity.pdbx_description
1 polymer ?
#
loop_
_entity_poly.entity_id
_entity_poly.type
_entity_poly.pdbx_seq_one_letter_code
_entity_poly.pdbx_strand_id
1 'polypeptide(L)'
;MCRVCTQVTPGEPQVLLGSDKAFTFDYVFDMSTTQVSVYNNCIEKLVDGALQGYNATVLAYGQTGSGKTYTMGTGFERALPEAQEGIIPRAVRHLFEGIAQLQQNPYDENGTYLGTVT
;
A
#
# COMPACT_ATOMS: atom_id res chain seq x y z
N MET A 1 28.06 -17.77 7.50
CA MET A 1 27.57 -16.75 8.44
C MET A 1 26.56 -15.88 7.68
N CYS A 2 25.31 -15.82 8.11
CA CYS A 2 24.29 -15.00 7.43
C CYS A 2 24.54 -13.52 7.72
N ARG A 3 24.55 -12.66 6.69
CA ARG A 3 24.74 -11.21 6.82
C ARG A 3 23.67 -10.51 5.99
N VAL A 4 23.20 -9.36 6.46
CA VAL A 4 22.32 -8.49 5.67
C VAL A 4 23.10 -8.00 4.46
N CYS A 5 22.58 -8.25 3.25
CA CYS A 5 23.23 -7.89 1.99
C CYS A 5 22.57 -6.70 1.27
N THR A 6 21.53 -6.12 1.87
CA THR A 6 20.78 -4.98 1.33
C THR A 6 20.76 -3.82 2.32
N GLN A 7 20.93 -2.58 1.83
CA GLN A 7 20.82 -1.36 2.63
C GLN A 7 20.00 -0.31 1.89
N VAL A 8 19.19 0.46 2.61
CA VAL A 8 18.44 1.59 2.03
C VAL A 8 19.28 2.85 2.18
N THR A 9 19.42 3.63 1.11
CA THR A 9 20.13 4.91 1.12
C THR A 9 19.29 5.95 1.87
N PRO A 10 19.77 6.59 2.94
CA PRO A 10 18.99 7.57 3.69
C PRO A 10 18.57 8.75 2.81
N GLY A 11 17.27 9.04 2.77
CA GLY A 11 16.71 10.17 2.04
C GLY A 11 16.57 9.96 0.52
N GLU A 12 16.95 8.80 -0.01
CA GLU A 12 16.80 8.47 -1.43
C GLU A 12 15.97 7.19 -1.58
N PRO A 13 15.12 7.07 -2.61
CA PRO A 13 14.37 5.85 -2.87
C PRO A 13 15.28 4.81 -3.57
N GLN A 14 16.39 4.46 -2.92
CA GLN A 14 17.43 3.59 -3.47
C GLN A 14 17.80 2.47 -2.48
N VAL A 15 18.02 1.28 -3.03
CA VAL A 15 18.56 0.13 -2.30
C VAL A 15 19.92 -0.26 -2.87
N LEU A 16 20.89 -0.48 -1.98
CA LEU A 16 22.21 -1.01 -2.27
C LEU A 16 22.20 -2.52 -2.05
N LEU A 17 22.68 -3.29 -3.03
CA LEU A 17 22.90 -4.73 -2.96
C LEU A 17 24.40 -5.03 -3.01
N GLY A 18 24.95 -5.51 -1.89
CA GLY A 18 26.40 -5.67 -1.77
C GLY A 18 27.12 -4.32 -1.69
N SER A 19 28.25 -4.18 -2.39
CA SER A 19 29.11 -2.99 -2.32
C SER A 19 29.08 -2.11 -3.58
N ASP A 20 28.47 -2.57 -4.67
CA ASP A 20 28.65 -1.99 -6.01
C ASP A 20 27.36 -1.89 -6.85
N LYS A 21 26.22 -2.37 -6.35
CA LYS A 21 24.95 -2.33 -7.08
C LYS A 21 23.92 -1.49 -6.36
N ALA A 22 23.39 -0.49 -7.07
CA ALA A 22 22.33 0.39 -6.58
C ALA A 22 21.11 0.28 -7.50
N PHE A 23 19.92 0.23 -6.91
CA PHE A 23 18.65 0.20 -7.64
C PHE A 23 17.71 1.27 -7.09
N THR A 24 17.16 2.10 -7.96
CA THR A 24 16.24 3.18 -7.62
C THR A 24 14.81 2.79 -7.98
N PHE A 25 13.87 3.12 -7.10
CA PHE A 25 12.44 2.86 -7.25
C PHE A 25 11.65 4.14 -6.95
N ASP A 26 10.32 4.11 -7.11
CA ASP A 26 9.46 5.21 -6.66
C ASP A 26 9.44 5.30 -5.12
N TYR A 27 9.43 4.14 -4.45
CA TYR A 27 9.47 4.02 -3.00
C TYR A 27 10.38 2.86 -2.58
N VAL A 28 11.15 3.07 -1.52
CA VAL A 28 11.95 2.02 -0.87
C VAL A 28 11.63 2.03 0.62
N PHE A 29 11.27 0.85 1.13
CA PHE A 29 10.89 0.65 2.52
C PHE A 29 11.91 -0.24 3.21
N ASP A 30 12.44 0.23 4.33
CA ASP A 30 13.38 -0.54 5.14
C ASP A 30 12.64 -1.48 6.12
N MET A 31 13.40 -2.21 6.93
CA MET A 31 12.83 -3.14 7.92
C MET A 31 12.06 -2.47 9.06
N SER A 32 12.21 -1.15 9.24
CA SER A 32 11.51 -0.39 10.28
C SER A 32 10.19 0.21 9.79
N THR A 33 9.94 0.17 8.47
CA THR A 33 8.74 0.70 7.85
C THR A 33 7.50 -0.07 8.29
N THR A 34 6.45 0.66 8.65
CA THR A 34 5.17 0.08 9.10
C THR A 34 4.23 -0.23 7.94
N GLN A 35 3.28 -1.14 8.16
CA GLN A 35 2.22 -1.46 7.18
C GLN A 35 1.36 -0.23 6.84
N VAL A 36 1.12 0.65 7.82
CA VAL A 36 0.42 1.93 7.63
C VAL A 36 1.20 2.82 6.68
N SER A 37 2.51 2.95 6.88
CA SER A 37 3.38 3.76 6.02
C SER A 37 3.37 3.25 4.58
N VAL A 38 3.43 1.93 4.36
CA VAL A 38 3.33 1.34 3.01
C VAL A 38 1.98 1.66 2.38
N TYR A 39 0.88 1.53 3.13
CA TYR A 39 -0.46 1.82 2.63
C TYR A 39 -0.62 3.29 2.21
N ASN A 40 -0.25 4.24 3.07
CA ASN A 40 -0.41 5.67 2.79
C ASN A 40 0.45 6.11 1.59
N ASN A 41 1.67 5.57 1.46
CA ASN A 41 2.55 5.97 0.36
C ASN A 41 2.17 5.35 -1.00
N CYS A 42 1.69 4.10 -1.02
CA CYS A 42 1.52 3.37 -2.28
C CYS A 42 0.07 3.08 -2.67
N ILE A 43 -0.86 3.06 -1.71
CA ILE A 43 -2.20 2.47 -1.91
C ILE A 43 -3.32 3.50 -1.80
N GLU A 44 -3.20 4.45 -0.88
CA GLU A 44 -4.23 5.47 -0.60
C GLU A 44 -4.77 6.11 -1.88
N LYS A 45 -3.88 6.72 -2.68
CA LYS A 45 -4.23 7.36 -3.95
C LYS A 45 -4.81 6.42 -5.01
N LEU A 46 -4.44 5.14 -4.97
CA LEU A 46 -5.01 4.14 -5.88
C LEU A 46 -6.47 3.82 -5.52
N VAL A 47 -6.78 3.79 -4.23
CA VAL A 47 -8.15 3.60 -3.74
C VAL A 47 -8.99 4.83 -4.04
N ASP A 48 -8.45 6.04 -3.88
CA ASP A 48 -9.13 7.29 -4.25
C ASP A 48 -9.46 7.32 -5.74
N GLY A 49 -8.50 6.94 -6.59
CA GLY A 49 -8.74 6.79 -8.03
C GLY A 49 -9.80 5.75 -8.35
N ALA A 50 -9.85 4.64 -7.59
CA ALA A 50 -10.90 3.64 -7.76
C ALA A 50 -12.30 4.17 -7.43
N LEU A 51 -12.43 5.00 -6.38
CA LEU A 51 -13.68 5.69 -6.04
C LEU A 51 -14.10 6.71 -7.11
N GLN A 52 -13.15 7.22 -7.90
CA GLN A 52 -13.41 8.09 -9.05
C GLN A 52 -13.71 7.32 -10.35
N GLY A 53 -13.78 5.99 -10.29
CA GLY A 53 -14.11 5.14 -11.45
C GLY A 53 -12.92 4.66 -12.28
N TYR A 54 -11.68 4.86 -11.80
CA TYR A 54 -10.49 4.30 -12.45
C TYR A 54 -10.22 2.87 -11.99
N ASN A 55 -9.65 2.05 -12.87
CA ASN A 55 -9.17 0.72 -12.47
C ASN A 55 -7.81 0.85 -11.77
N ALA A 56 -7.69 0.26 -10.58
CA ALA A 56 -6.43 0.14 -9.85
C ALA A 56 -6.02 -1.33 -9.71
N THR A 57 -4.71 -1.61 -9.74
CA THR A 57 -4.19 -2.96 -9.52
C THR A 57 -2.93 -2.90 -8.68
N VAL A 58 -2.89 -3.73 -7.63
CA VAL A 58 -1.73 -3.88 -6.74
C VAL A 58 -1.32 -5.34 -6.74
N LEU A 59 -0.04 -5.60 -7.00
CA LEU A 59 0.54 -6.93 -7.03
C LEU A 59 1.75 -6.99 -6.09
N ALA A 60 1.78 -7.99 -5.20
CA ALA A 60 2.98 -8.30 -4.42
C ALA A 60 3.82 -9.37 -5.14
N TYR A 61 5.09 -9.06 -5.40
CA TYR A 61 6.04 -9.94 -6.08
C TYR A 61 7.31 -10.14 -5.25
N GLY A 62 7.91 -11.34 -5.34
CA GLY A 62 9.12 -11.71 -4.60
C GLY A 62 9.21 -13.21 -4.33
N GLN A 63 10.37 -13.67 -3.85
CA GLN A 63 10.59 -15.09 -3.52
C GLN A 63 9.70 -15.59 -2.36
N THR A 64 9.59 -16.91 -2.19
CA THR A 64 8.94 -17.49 -0.99
C THR A 64 9.64 -17.00 0.29
N GLY A 65 8.85 -16.60 1.29
CA GLY A 65 9.36 -16.02 2.55
C GLY A 65 9.65 -14.51 2.50
N SER A 66 9.47 -13.83 1.36
CA SER A 66 9.79 -12.39 1.22
C SER A 66 8.74 -11.43 1.79
N GLY A 67 7.66 -11.92 2.41
CA GLY A 67 6.62 -11.08 3.02
C GLY A 67 5.39 -10.76 2.17
N LYS A 68 5.24 -11.29 0.94
CA LYS A 68 4.06 -11.00 0.07
C LYS A 68 2.70 -11.12 0.78
N THR A 69 2.45 -12.26 1.45
CA THR A 69 1.21 -12.53 2.20
C THR A 69 1.02 -11.56 3.36
N TYR A 70 2.10 -11.19 4.04
CA TYR A 70 2.11 -10.23 5.14
C TYR A 70 1.76 -8.82 4.63
N THR A 71 2.44 -8.36 3.57
CA THR A 71 2.19 -7.05 2.96
C THR A 71 0.75 -6.94 2.44
N MET A 72 0.25 -7.94 1.71
CA MET A 72 -1.13 -7.90 1.21
C MET A 72 -2.18 -8.11 2.31
N GLY A 73 -1.83 -8.74 3.42
CA GLY A 73 -2.78 -9.07 4.48
C GLY A 73 -3.71 -10.24 4.10
N THR A 74 -3.22 -11.20 3.31
CA THR A 74 -3.99 -12.42 2.92
C THR A 74 -3.80 -13.60 3.87
N GLY A 75 -3.11 -13.40 5.00
CA GLY A 75 -2.97 -14.43 6.03
C GLY A 75 -4.29 -14.75 6.73
N PHE A 76 -4.44 -15.99 7.21
CA PHE A 76 -5.66 -16.48 7.89
C PHE A 76 -5.71 -16.14 9.40
N GLU A 77 -4.86 -15.22 9.86
CA GLU A 77 -4.79 -14.86 11.28
C GLU A 77 -6.01 -14.01 11.66
N ARG A 78 -6.88 -14.57 12.53
CA ARG A 78 -8.21 -14.01 12.84
C ARG A 78 -8.18 -12.74 13.71
N ALA A 79 -7.02 -12.35 14.24
CA ALA A 79 -6.91 -11.23 15.18
C ALA A 79 -5.50 -10.61 15.15
N LEU A 80 -5.11 -10.06 14.00
CA LEU A 80 -3.91 -9.23 13.92
C LEU A 80 -4.20 -7.87 14.58
N PRO A 81 -3.24 -7.27 15.30
CA PRO A 81 -3.34 -5.88 15.71
C PRO A 81 -3.52 -4.98 14.49
N GLU A 82 -4.32 -3.91 14.61
CA GLU A 82 -4.58 -2.97 13.50
C GLU A 82 -3.28 -2.45 12.85
N ALA A 83 -2.23 -2.22 13.64
CA ALA A 83 -0.92 -1.79 13.14
C ALA A 83 -0.23 -2.80 12.19
N GLN A 84 -0.59 -4.08 12.27
CA GLN A 84 -0.03 -5.17 11.46
C GLN A 84 -0.92 -5.55 10.28
N GLU A 85 -2.14 -5.02 10.19
CA GLU A 85 -3.01 -5.24 9.04
C GLU A 85 -2.34 -4.80 7.74
N GLY A 86 -2.43 -5.64 6.71
CA GLY A 86 -1.88 -5.38 5.39
C GLY A 86 -2.78 -4.54 4.50
N ILE A 87 -2.47 -4.57 3.20
CA ILE A 87 -3.10 -3.72 2.20
C ILE A 87 -4.60 -3.98 2.05
N ILE A 88 -5.01 -5.25 1.94
CA ILE A 88 -6.41 -5.61 1.63
C ILE A 88 -7.40 -5.14 2.70
N PRO A 89 -7.26 -5.48 3.99
CA PRO A 89 -8.23 -5.04 5.00
C PRO A 89 -8.34 -3.51 5.08
N ARG A 90 -7.22 -2.79 4.95
CA ARG A 90 -7.18 -1.32 4.91
C ARG A 90 -7.89 -0.76 3.68
N ALA A 91 -7.63 -1.31 2.50
CA ALA A 91 -8.25 -0.89 1.25
C ALA A 91 -9.77 -1.12 1.28
N VAL A 92 -10.22 -2.26 1.82
CA VAL A 92 -11.64 -2.55 1.99
C VAL A 92 -12.29 -1.52 2.91
N ARG A 93 -11.70 -1.23 4.08
CA ARG A 93 -12.22 -0.20 4.99
C ARG A 93 -12.28 1.17 4.30
N HIS A 94 -11.21 1.58 3.62
CA HIS A 94 -11.13 2.86 2.92
C HIS A 94 -12.18 2.97 1.81
N LEU A 95 -12.40 1.92 1.03
CA LEU A 95 -13.45 1.87 0.00
C LEU A 95 -14.84 2.07 0.60
N PHE A 96 -15.17 1.35 1.69
CA PHE A 96 -16.48 1.49 2.32
C PHE A 96 -16.70 2.87 2.95
N GLU A 97 -15.67 3.46 3.55
CA GLU A 97 -15.71 4.84 4.04
C GLU A 97 -15.94 5.83 2.89
N GLY A 98 -15.21 5.69 1.79
CA GLY A 98 -15.37 6.52 0.61
C GLY A 98 -16.74 6.39 -0.05
N ILE A 99 -17.27 5.17 -0.17
CA ILE A 99 -18.63 4.93 -0.68
C ILE A 99 -19.67 5.63 0.20
N ALA A 100 -19.57 5.51 1.52
CA ALA A 100 -20.50 6.17 2.45
C ALA A 100 -20.44 7.70 2.35
N GLN A 101 -19.26 8.27 2.08
CA GLN A 101 -19.10 9.71 1.82
C GLN A 101 -19.75 10.13 0.50
N LEU A 102 -19.53 9.35 -0.58
CA LEU A 102 -20.11 9.63 -1.89
C LEU A 102 -21.64 9.54 -1.90
N GLN A 103 -22.23 8.68 -1.07
CA GLN A 103 -23.67 8.63 -0.86
C GLN A 103 -24.23 9.92 -0.23
N GLN A 104 -23.45 10.61 0.60
CA GLN A 104 -23.83 11.88 1.21
C GLN A 104 -23.54 13.07 0.29
N ASN A 105 -22.40 13.05 -0.41
CA ASN A 105 -21.95 14.10 -1.32
C ASN A 105 -21.30 13.49 -2.58
N PRO A 106 -22.02 13.40 -3.71
CA PRO A 106 -21.56 12.70 -4.91
C PRO A 106 -20.60 13.54 -5.77
N TYR A 107 -19.81 14.41 -5.15
CA TYR A 107 -18.87 15.32 -5.80
C TYR A 107 -17.46 15.13 -5.27
N ASP A 108 -16.47 15.23 -6.15
CA ASP A 108 -15.05 15.27 -5.75
C ASP A 108 -14.64 16.66 -5.22
N GLU A 109 -13.37 16.80 -4.82
CA GLU A 109 -12.80 18.07 -4.34
C GLU A 109 -12.78 19.20 -5.40
N ASN A 110 -12.89 18.87 -6.69
CA ASN A 110 -12.92 19.80 -7.81
C ASN A 110 -14.36 20.13 -8.26
N GLY A 111 -15.38 19.55 -7.62
CA GLY A 111 -16.79 19.71 -7.97
C GLY A 111 -17.27 18.84 -9.14
N THR A 112 -16.49 17.84 -9.54
CA THR A 112 -16.88 16.84 -10.54
C THR A 112 -17.90 15.88 -9.95
N TYR A 113 -19.03 15.67 -10.63
CA TYR A 113 -20.02 14.69 -10.22
C TYR A 113 -19.52 13.26 -10.53
N LEU A 114 -19.39 12.44 -9.48
CA LEU A 114 -18.86 11.07 -9.58
C LEU A 114 -19.95 10.00 -9.79
N GLY A 115 -21.23 10.39 -9.75
CA GLY A 115 -22.36 9.47 -9.83
C GLY A 115 -22.95 9.10 -8.46
N THR A 116 -24.20 8.66 -8.45
CA THR A 116 -24.87 8.14 -7.26
C THR A 116 -24.51 6.67 -7.05
N VAL A 117 -23.90 6.34 -5.92
CA VAL A 117 -23.71 4.96 -5.49
C VAL A 117 -25.04 4.48 -4.89
N THR A 118 -25.73 3.57 -5.58
CA THR A 118 -27.01 2.97 -5.12
C THR A 118 -26.76 1.88 -4.08
#